data_AF-A0A924DTN2-F1
#
_entry.id   AF-A0A924DTN2-F1
#
_cell.length_a   1.000
_cell.length_b   1.000
_cell.length_c   1.000
_cell.angle_alpha   90.00
_cell.angle_beta   90.00
_cell.angle_gamma   90.00
#
_symmetry.space_group_name_H-M   'P 1'
#
loop_
_entity.id
_entity.type
_entity.pdbx_description
1 polymer ?
#
loop_
_entity_poly.entity_id
_entity_poly.type
_entity_poly.pdbx_seq_one_letter_code
_entity_poly.pdbx_strand_id
1 'polypeptide(L)'
;MPRDKADIAAALQRKGFAADNRDHLYLIYHTRGGKKSPVKTKLSHTPKMKVVPDALLARMARQCQVTKAQFLELVDCTLDQAGYELLLIERGQVDRPDGDPSPTNLTAD
;
A
#
# COMPACT_ATOMS: atom_id res chain seq x y z
N MET A 1 3.65 0.08 16.38
CA MET A 1 4.59 -1.04 16.62
C MET A 1 5.60 -1.08 15.49
N PRO A 2 6.89 -1.33 15.76
CA PRO A 2 7.88 -1.48 14.69
C PRO A 2 7.62 -2.72 13.82
N ARG A 3 8.11 -2.68 12.58
CA ARG A 3 8.02 -3.79 11.60
C ARG A 3 9.35 -3.95 10.88
N ASP A 4 9.69 -5.17 10.47
CA ASP A 4 10.90 -5.41 9.70
C ASP A 4 10.76 -4.81 8.29
N LYS A 5 11.85 -4.22 7.80
CA LYS A 5 11.92 -3.62 6.47
C LYS A 5 11.65 -4.64 5.36
N ALA A 6 12.17 -5.86 5.51
CA ALA A 6 11.97 -6.94 4.55
C ALA A 6 10.50 -7.38 4.52
N ASP A 7 9.87 -7.50 5.68
CA ASP A 7 8.45 -7.87 5.79
C ASP A 7 7.56 -6.83 5.12
N ILE A 8 7.82 -5.54 5.37
CA ILE A 8 7.09 -4.44 4.71
C ILE A 8 7.24 -4.52 3.20
N ALA A 9 8.47 -4.69 2.69
CA ALA A 9 8.71 -4.78 1.26
C ALA A 9 8.00 -5.98 0.62
N ALA A 10 8.11 -7.17 1.23
CA ALA A 10 7.47 -8.39 0.74
C ALA A 10 5.94 -8.31 0.79
N ALA A 11 5.38 -7.69 1.84
CA ALA A 11 3.96 -7.49 1.97
C ALA A 11 3.42 -6.54 0.89
N LEU A 12 4.03 -5.38 0.73
CA LEU A 12 3.61 -4.42 -0.30
C LEU A 12 3.74 -5.01 -1.71
N GLN A 13 4.81 -5.76 -2.01
CA GLN A 13 4.97 -6.40 -3.32
C GLN A 13 3.84 -7.40 -3.63
N ARG A 14 3.44 -8.22 -2.65
CA ARG A 14 2.29 -9.13 -2.79
C ARG A 14 0.95 -8.41 -2.94
N LYS A 15 0.90 -7.10 -2.70
CA LYS A 15 -0.30 -6.27 -2.76
C LYS A 15 -0.28 -5.32 -3.96
N GLY A 16 0.53 -5.60 -4.98
CA GLY A 16 0.55 -4.84 -6.22
C GLY A 16 1.57 -3.69 -6.24
N PHE A 17 2.46 -3.59 -5.25
CA PHE A 17 3.55 -2.62 -5.33
C PHE A 17 4.72 -3.17 -6.15
N ALA A 18 5.08 -2.50 -7.23
CA ALA A 18 6.29 -2.78 -7.99
C ALA A 18 7.51 -2.12 -7.32
N ALA A 19 8.57 -2.90 -7.14
CA ALA A 19 9.85 -2.40 -6.64
C ALA A 19 10.63 -1.70 -7.76
N ASP A 20 11.14 -0.51 -7.47
CA ASP A 20 12.01 0.28 -8.33
C ASP A 20 13.25 0.69 -7.52
N ASN A 21 14.38 0.06 -7.83
CA ASN A 21 15.61 0.16 -7.06
C ASN A 21 16.49 1.29 -7.59
N ARG A 22 16.63 2.39 -6.85
CA ARG A 22 17.44 3.56 -7.23
C ARG A 22 18.36 4.00 -6.07
N ASP A 23 18.32 5.28 -5.69
CA ASP A 23 18.94 5.78 -4.46
C ASP A 23 18.21 5.27 -3.20
N HIS A 24 16.92 4.96 -3.35
CA HIS A 24 16.07 4.26 -2.40
C HIS A 24 15.34 3.11 -3.08
N LEU A 25 14.81 2.19 -2.29
CA LEU A 25 13.84 1.20 -2.76
C LEU A 25 12.49 1.90 -2.80
N TYR A 26 12.04 2.26 -4.00
CA TYR A 26 10.69 2.77 -4.20
C TYR A 26 9.74 1.60 -4.40
N LEU A 27 8.57 1.70 -3.78
CA LEU A 27 7.46 0.78 -3.93
C LEU A 27 6.30 1.57 -4.52
N ILE A 28 5.97 1.31 -5.77
CA ILE A 28 4.95 2.05 -6.52
C ILE A 28 3.74 1.15 -6.71
N TYR A 29 2.55 1.61 -6.33
CA TYR A 29 1.35 0.81 -6.47
C TYR A 29 0.89 0.74 -7.93
N HIS A 30 0.65 -0.48 -8.40
CA HIS A 30 -0.03 -0.78 -9.65
C HIS A 30 -1.40 -1.35 -9.33
N THR A 31 -2.41 -0.78 -9.98
CA THR A 31 -3.80 -1.25 -9.85
C THR A 31 -3.94 -2.70 -10.32
N ARG A 32 -5.01 -3.38 -9.91
CA ARG A 32 -5.35 -4.72 -10.42
C ARG A 32 -5.53 -4.74 -11.94
N GLY A 33 -5.93 -3.61 -12.53
CA GLY A 33 -5.96 -3.40 -13.99
C GLY A 33 -4.59 -3.13 -14.64
N GLY A 34 -3.48 -3.23 -13.91
CA GLY A 34 -2.12 -3.04 -14.41
C GLY A 34 -1.67 -1.59 -14.58
N LYS A 35 -2.55 -0.61 -14.32
CA LYS A 35 -2.23 0.82 -14.42
C LYS A 35 -1.35 1.26 -13.25
N LYS A 36 -0.24 1.94 -13.56
CA LYS A 36 0.64 2.57 -12.57
C LYS A 36 -0.06 3.75 -11.91
N SER A 37 -0.03 3.82 -10.59
CA SER A 37 -0.63 4.92 -9.81
C SER A 37 0.43 5.93 -9.31
N PRO A 38 0.02 7.14 -8.87
CA PRO A 38 0.91 8.06 -8.17
C PRO A 38 1.26 7.60 -6.74
N VAL A 39 0.52 6.62 -6.19
CA VAL A 39 0.68 6.12 -4.83
C VAL A 39 1.98 5.33 -4.73
N LYS A 40 2.90 5.81 -3.90
CA LYS A 40 4.23 5.21 -3.72
C LYS A 40 4.80 5.49 -2.35
N THR A 41 5.56 4.55 -1.81
CA THR A 41 6.38 4.75 -0.61
C THR A 41 7.83 4.38 -0.88
N LYS A 42 8.72 4.56 0.10
CA LYS A 42 10.14 4.28 -0.04
C LYS A 42 10.76 3.70 1.22
N LEU A 43 11.77 2.86 1.03
CA LEU A 43 12.60 2.28 2.07
C LEU A 43 14.08 2.63 1.82
N SER A 44 14.81 2.93 2.90
CA SER A 44 16.26 3.19 2.80
C SER A 44 17.05 1.90 2.62
N HIS A 45 18.09 1.97 1.79
CA HIS A 45 19.06 0.89 1.62
C HIS A 45 19.97 0.67 2.83
N THR A 46 20.00 1.59 3.80
CA THR A 46 20.92 1.47 4.92
C THR A 46 20.74 0.14 5.66
N PRO A 47 21.80 -0.69 5.75
CA PRO A 47 21.73 -1.96 6.47
C PRO A 47 21.60 -1.75 7.98
N LYS A 48 21.93 -0.55 8.47
CA LYS A 48 21.76 -0.14 9.88
C LYS A 48 20.30 -0.11 10.31
N MET A 49 19.37 0.05 9.37
CA MET A 49 17.92 0.06 9.64
C MET A 49 17.28 -1.20 9.08
N LYS A 50 17.23 -2.24 9.93
CA LYS A 50 16.48 -3.47 9.69
C LYS A 50 15.01 -3.32 10.08
N VAL A 51 14.77 -2.60 11.17
CA VAL A 51 13.44 -2.38 11.73
C VAL A 51 13.00 -0.93 11.46
N VAL A 52 11.79 -0.76 10.94
CA VAL A 52 11.19 0.54 10.67
C VAL A 52 10.43 1.01 11.92
N PRO A 53 10.81 2.15 12.53
CA PRO A 53 10.14 2.68 13.71
C PRO A 53 8.74 3.22 13.40
N ASP A 54 7.90 3.30 14.43
CA ASP A 54 6.48 3.68 14.32
C ASP A 54 6.26 5.02 13.61
N ALA A 55 7.13 6.00 13.86
CA ALA A 55 7.08 7.31 13.19
C ALA A 55 7.27 7.22 11.67
N LEU A 56 8.14 6.32 11.20
CA LEU A 56 8.32 6.09 9.76
C LEU A 56 7.13 5.31 9.18
N LEU A 57 6.58 4.33 9.90
CA LEU A 57 5.37 3.62 9.48
C LEU A 57 4.18 4.58 9.28
N ALA A 58 4.00 5.54 10.19
CA ALA A 58 2.99 6.58 10.04
C ALA A 58 3.20 7.44 8.78
N ARG A 59 4.46 7.72 8.41
CA ARG A 59 4.79 8.44 7.18
C ARG A 59 4.53 7.59 5.93
N MET A 60 4.86 6.31 5.97
CA MET A 60 4.57 5.38 4.88
C MET A 60 3.07 5.25 4.64
N ALA A 61 2.26 5.12 5.71
CA ALA A 61 0.81 5.08 5.61
C ALA A 61 0.23 6.27 4.86
N ARG A 62 0.69 7.49 5.19
CA ARG A 62 0.29 8.73 4.49
C ARG A 62 0.65 8.70 3.01
N GLN A 63 1.85 8.22 2.67
CA GLN A 63 2.30 8.08 1.29
C GLN A 63 1.47 7.05 0.50
N CYS A 64 1.06 5.98 1.17
CA CYS A 64 0.16 4.95 0.68
C CYS A 64 -1.33 5.34 0.75
N GLN A 65 -1.66 6.60 1.09
CA GLN A 65 -3.01 7.14 1.13
C GLN A 65 -3.97 6.35 2.04
N VAL A 66 -3.46 5.82 3.16
CA VAL A 66 -4.21 5.04 4.16
C VAL A 66 -3.93 5.53 5.58
N THR A 67 -4.77 5.12 6.53
CA THR A 67 -4.48 5.30 7.95
C THR A 67 -3.31 4.39 8.38
N LYS A 68 -2.67 4.70 9.52
CA LYS A 68 -1.61 3.84 10.06
C LYS A 68 -2.12 2.43 10.37
N ALA A 69 -3.35 2.30 10.86
CA ALA A 69 -3.96 1.00 11.15
C ALA A 69 -4.11 0.17 9.86
N GLN A 70 -4.70 0.73 8.81
CA GLN A 70 -4.83 0.09 7.50
C GLN A 70 -3.48 -0.25 6.86
N PHE A 71 -2.46 0.59 7.06
CA PHE A 71 -1.11 0.26 6.61
C PHE A 71 -0.51 -0.94 7.36
N LEU A 72 -0.76 -1.05 8.67
CA LEU A 72 -0.33 -2.22 9.42
C LEU A 72 -1.09 -3.47 8.98
N GLU A 73 -2.38 -3.36 8.64
CA GLU A 73 -3.16 -4.46 8.05
C GLU A 73 -2.60 -4.94 6.70
N LEU A 74 -2.07 -4.03 5.87
CA LEU A 74 -1.36 -4.41 4.64
C LEU A 74 -0.11 -5.24 4.95
N VAL A 75 0.70 -4.76 5.90
CA VAL A 75 1.96 -5.41 6.29
C VAL A 75 1.71 -6.76 6.94
N ASP A 76 0.73 -6.82 7.85
CA ASP A 76 0.33 -8.01 8.60
C ASP A 76 -0.60 -8.93 7.77
N CYS A 77 -0.84 -8.58 6.50
CA CYS A 77 -1.56 -9.36 5.49
C CYS A 77 -3.07 -9.58 5.73
N THR A 78 -3.67 -8.81 6.62
CA THR A 78 -5.12 -8.85 6.87
C THR A 78 -5.91 -8.00 5.88
N LEU A 79 -5.28 -7.03 5.21
CA LEU A 79 -5.84 -6.28 4.09
C LEU A 79 -5.18 -6.73 2.79
N ASP A 80 -5.96 -7.24 1.84
CA ASP A 80 -5.48 -7.69 0.54
C ASP A 80 -5.41 -6.56 -0.51
N GLN A 81 -4.99 -6.90 -1.73
CA GLN A 81 -4.85 -5.89 -2.80
C GLN A 81 -6.22 -5.31 -3.19
N ALA A 82 -7.27 -6.13 -3.26
CA ALA A 82 -8.60 -5.68 -3.62
C ALA A 82 -9.15 -4.70 -2.59
N GLY A 83 -9.07 -5.03 -1.30
CA GLY A 83 -9.46 -4.13 -0.21
C GLY A 83 -8.64 -2.84 -0.18
N TYR A 84 -7.33 -2.92 -0.44
CA TYR A 84 -6.49 -1.73 -0.55
C TYR A 84 -6.90 -0.83 -1.73
N GLU A 85 -7.18 -1.42 -2.89
CA GLU A 85 -7.61 -0.68 -4.07
C GLU A 85 -8.94 0.04 -3.85
N LEU A 86 -9.90 -0.61 -3.18
CA LEU A 86 -11.17 0.02 -2.81
C LEU A 86 -10.95 1.27 -1.95
N LEU A 87 -10.07 1.21 -0.95
CA LEU A 87 -9.71 2.37 -0.14
C LEU A 87 -9.08 3.50 -0.97
N LEU A 88 -8.31 3.17 -2.01
CA LEU A 88 -7.73 4.17 -2.90
C LEU A 88 -8.77 4.78 -3.84
N ILE A 89 -9.74 3.99 -4.32
CA ILE A 89 -10.86 4.46 -5.14
C ILE A 89 -11.75 5.41 -4.34
N GLU A 90 -12.13 5.03 -3.12
CA GLU A 90 -12.93 5.88 -2.20
C GLU A 90 -12.27 7.23 -1.92
N ARG A 91 -10.93 7.26 -1.96
CA ARG A 91 -10.11 8.47 -1.75
C ARG A 91 -9.73 9.18 -3.06
N GLY A 92 -10.24 8.73 -4.20
CA GLY A 92 -9.98 9.32 -5.52
C GLY A 92 -8.52 9.25 -5.97
N GLN A 93 -7.75 8.26 -5.51
CA GLN A 93 -6.32 8.11 -5.81
C GLN A 93 -6.05 7.23 -7.02
N VAL A 94 -6.99 6.34 -7.35
CA VAL A 94 -6.95 5.47 -8.53
C VAL A 94 -8.37 5.31 -9.08
N ASP A 95 -8.46 5.06 -10.38
CA ASP A 95 -9.74 4.73 -11.02
C ASP A 95 -10.14 3.29 -10.70
N ARG A 96 -11.45 3.04 -10.69
CA ARG A 96 -11.97 1.68 -10.65
C ARG A 96 -11.54 0.94 -11.93
N PRO A 97 -11.00 -0.28 -11.84
CA PRO A 97 -10.66 -1.05 -13.03
C PRO A 97 -11.93 -1.43 -13.82
N ASP A 98 -11.80 -1.42 -15.14
CA ASP A 98 -12.87 -1.81 -16.05
C ASP A 98 -13.31 -3.26 -15.77
N GLY A 99 -14.60 -3.48 -15.51
CA GLY A 99 -15.16 -4.82 -15.25
C GLY A 99 -15.19 -5.27 -13.79
N ASP A 100 -14.78 -4.46 -12.81
CA ASP A 100 -15.02 -4.75 -11.39
C ASP A 100 -16.45 -4.34 -11.04
N PRO A 101 -17.33 -5.28 -10.61
CA PRO A 101 -18.68 -4.91 -10.23
C PRO A 101 -18.60 -3.89 -9.10
N SER A 102 -19.28 -2.75 -9.28
CA SER A 102 -19.47 -1.80 -8.19
C SER A 102 -19.94 -2.58 -6.96
N PRO A 103 -19.43 -2.30 -5.74
CA PRO A 103 -20.22 -2.62 -4.56
C PRO A 103 -21.53 -1.87 -4.73
N THR A 104 -22.56 -2.59 -5.17
CA THR A 104 -23.91 -2.07 -5.34
C THR A 104 -24.35 -1.60 -3.96
N ASN A 105 -24.81 -0.35 -3.89
CA ASN A 105 -25.42 0.32 -2.74
C ASN A 105 -25.72 -0.61 -1.55
N LEU A 106 -24.91 -0.54 -0.50
CA LEU A 106 -25.33 -0.97 0.83
C LEU A 106 -26.22 0.14 1.42
N THR A 107 -27.37 0.37 0.80
CA THR A 107 -28.53 0.99 1.45
C THR A 107 -29.58 -0.10 1.56
N ALA A 108 -29.62 -0.75 2.72
CA ALA A 108 -30.77 -1.49 3.17
C ALA A 108 -31.21 -0.83 4.48
N ASP A 109 -32.45 -0.31 4.43
CA ASP A 109 -33.35 0.23 5.48
C ASP A 109 -32.79 0.56 6.87
#